data_AF-A0A2S7TQI1-F1
#
_entry.id   AF-A0A2S7TQI1-F1
#
_cell.length_a   1.000
_cell.length_b   1.000
_cell.length_c   1.000
_cell.angle_alpha   90.00
_cell.angle_beta   90.00
_cell.angle_gamma   90.00
#
_symmetry.space_group_name_H-M   'P 1'
#
loop_
_entity.id
_entity.type
_entity.pdbx_description
1 polymer ?
#
loop_
_entity_poly.entity_id
_entity_poly.type
_entity_poly.pdbx_seq_one_letter_code
_entity_poly.pdbx_strand_id
1 'polypeptide(L)'
;MNILFLCTGNSCRSVLSEAIFNHLAPEGLKAISAGSQPIGRLHPRAVALLQEKGISTEGYYSKSWNHLPVTPDIVVTVCGSAAGETCPAYLGPVLRTHWGVEDPGHVVGTEDEITSAFEKTYSIIRARIEAFLALPLTELQGDKARFKAELDRIGTLLA
;
A
#
# COMPACT_ATOMS: atom_id res chain seq x y z
N MET A 1 -14.64 -2.28 6.22
CA MET A 1 -14.07 -2.48 4.88
C MET A 1 -12.60 -2.80 5.02
N ASN A 2 -12.13 -3.86 4.36
CA ASN A 2 -10.76 -4.33 4.38
C ASN A 2 -10.05 -3.98 3.06
N ILE A 3 -8.92 -3.30 3.15
CA ILE A 3 -8.09 -2.90 2.02
C ILE A 3 -6.84 -3.77 2.01
N LEU A 4 -6.58 -4.47 0.91
CA LEU A 4 -5.33 -5.23 0.72
C LEU A 4 -4.33 -4.42 -0.10
N PHE A 5 -3.21 -4.06 0.51
CA PHE A 5 -2.03 -3.57 -0.22
C PHE A 5 -1.14 -4.73 -0.63
N LEU A 6 -0.92 -4.89 -1.93
CA LEU A 6 -0.23 -6.03 -2.51
C LEU A 6 1.02 -5.60 -3.24
N CYS A 7 2.14 -6.24 -2.92
CA CYS A 7 3.36 -6.16 -3.73
C CYS A 7 3.99 -7.55 -3.88
N THR A 8 5.18 -7.63 -4.49
CA THR A 8 5.88 -8.92 -4.66
C THR A 8 6.38 -9.47 -3.32
N GLY A 9 7.24 -8.72 -2.64
CA GLY A 9 8.00 -9.20 -1.48
C GLY A 9 7.36 -9.00 -0.11
N ASN A 10 6.32 -8.18 0.00
CA ASN A 10 5.71 -7.74 1.27
C ASN A 10 6.73 -7.42 2.36
N SER A 11 7.63 -6.50 2.03
CA SER A 11 8.75 -6.12 2.90
C SER A 11 8.83 -4.60 3.09
N CYS A 12 8.53 -3.81 2.03
CA CYS A 12 8.66 -2.37 2.02
C CYS A 12 7.34 -1.65 1.70
N ARG A 13 7.04 -1.37 0.42
CA ARG A 13 5.90 -0.54 -0.04
C ARG A 13 4.54 -0.94 0.51
N SER A 14 4.18 -2.23 0.46
CA SER A 14 2.86 -2.67 0.95
C SER A 14 2.74 -2.60 2.47
N VAL A 15 3.84 -2.76 3.20
CA VAL A 15 3.90 -2.63 4.66
C VAL A 15 3.80 -1.15 5.07
N LEU A 16 4.53 -0.27 4.38
CA LEU A 16 4.36 1.18 4.55
C LEU A 16 2.90 1.59 4.32
N SER A 17 2.28 1.06 3.26
CA SER A 17 0.88 1.37 2.93
C SER A 17 -0.09 0.86 4.01
N GLU A 18 0.06 -0.38 4.50
CA GLU A 18 -0.76 -0.92 5.60
C GLU A 18 -0.61 -0.07 6.87
N ALA A 19 0.62 0.26 7.25
CA ALA A 19 0.90 0.99 8.48
C ALA A 19 0.38 2.43 8.44
N ILE A 20 0.64 3.16 7.35
CA ILE A 20 0.16 4.53 7.17
C ILE A 20 -1.36 4.57 7.11
N PHE A 21 -1.99 3.61 6.41
CA PHE A 21 -3.44 3.54 6.31
C PHE A 21 -4.05 3.32 7.69
N ASN A 22 -3.60 2.31 8.43
CA ASN A 22 -4.16 1.99 9.74
C ASN A 22 -3.91 3.08 10.79
N HIS A 23 -2.86 3.89 10.63
CA HIS A 23 -2.60 5.04 11.50
C HIS A 23 -3.58 6.20 11.27
N LEU A 24 -4.03 6.40 10.03
CA LEU A 24 -4.90 7.51 9.64
C LEU A 24 -6.38 7.12 9.56
N ALA A 25 -6.68 5.83 9.42
CA ALA A 25 -8.02 5.36 9.13
C ALA A 25 -8.97 5.55 10.33
N PRO A 26 -10.21 6.01 10.08
CA PRO A 26 -11.27 5.98 11.08
C PRO A 26 -11.73 4.55 11.34
N GLU A 27 -12.52 4.38 12.41
CA GLU A 27 -13.15 3.10 12.73
C GLU A 27 -13.95 2.54 11.54
N GLY A 28 -13.89 1.21 11.36
CA GLY A 28 -14.58 0.51 10.28
C GLY A 28 -13.78 0.38 8.98
N LEU A 29 -12.65 1.08 8.84
CA LEU A 29 -11.68 0.88 7.76
C LEU A 29 -10.41 0.22 8.31
N LYS A 30 -9.93 -0.82 7.63
CA LYS A 30 -8.71 -1.51 8.03
C LYS A 30 -7.92 -1.95 6.80
N ALA A 31 -6.60 -1.75 6.85
CA ALA A 31 -5.68 -2.27 5.86
C ALA A 31 -5.01 -3.55 6.35
N ILE A 32 -4.72 -4.41 5.38
CA ILE A 32 -3.80 -5.54 5.48
C ILE A 32 -2.83 -5.46 4.30
N SER A 33 -1.63 -6.02 4.44
CA SER A 33 -0.70 -6.19 3.31
C SER A 33 -0.34 -7.65 3.07
N ALA A 34 0.07 -7.96 1.84
CA ALA A 34 0.60 -9.29 1.52
C ALA A 34 1.56 -9.25 0.33
N GLY A 35 2.20 -10.39 0.10
CA GLY A 35 3.16 -10.65 -0.96
C GLY A 35 2.76 -11.84 -1.81
N SER A 36 3.05 -11.81 -3.10
CA SER A 36 3.00 -13.01 -3.96
C SER A 36 4.19 -13.93 -3.71
N GLN A 37 5.34 -13.35 -3.40
CA GLN A 37 6.58 -14.03 -3.02
C GLN A 37 7.16 -13.33 -1.77
N PRO A 38 6.50 -13.47 -0.61
CA PRO A 38 6.91 -12.76 0.60
C PRO A 38 8.34 -13.14 1.01
N ILE A 39 9.15 -12.14 1.33
CA ILE A 39 10.57 -12.31 1.69
C ILE A 39 10.70 -12.84 3.14
N GLY A 40 9.62 -12.77 3.94
CA GLY A 40 9.59 -13.29 5.31
C GLY A 40 10.12 -12.31 6.37
N ARG A 41 10.54 -11.11 5.97
CA ARG A 41 10.99 -10.03 6.85
C ARG A 41 10.57 -8.65 6.35
N LEU A 42 10.38 -7.72 7.27
CA LEU A 42 10.15 -6.31 6.95
C LEU A 42 11.48 -5.64 6.57
N HIS A 43 11.42 -4.65 5.68
CA HIS A 43 12.59 -3.88 5.28
C HIS A 43 13.01 -2.96 6.44
N PRO A 44 14.26 -3.03 6.95
CA PRO A 44 14.66 -2.29 8.14
C PRO A 44 14.44 -0.78 8.03
N ARG A 45 14.75 -0.18 6.87
CA ARG A 45 14.52 1.26 6.65
C ARG A 45 13.03 1.64 6.59
N ALA A 46 12.15 0.73 6.15
CA ALA A 46 10.72 0.99 6.19
C ALA A 46 10.20 1.01 7.64
N VAL A 47 10.68 0.08 8.47
CA VAL A 47 10.37 0.05 9.91
C VAL A 47 10.88 1.31 10.60
N ALA A 48 12.13 1.70 10.35
CA ALA A 48 12.73 2.90 10.93
C ALA A 48 11.96 4.17 10.53
N LEU A 49 11.59 4.31 9.25
CA LEU A 49 10.80 5.44 8.78
C LEU A 49 9.44 5.53 9.48
N LEU A 50 8.73 4.40 9.62
CA LEU A 50 7.44 4.39 10.33
C LEU A 50 7.60 4.83 11.78
N GLN A 51 8.62 4.34 12.47
CA GLN A 51 8.91 4.73 13.86
C GLN A 51 9.24 6.22 13.97
N GLU A 52 10.03 6.77 13.04
CA GLU A 52 10.35 8.20 12.99
C GLU A 52 9.08 9.06 12.80
N LYS A 53 8.13 8.60 11.97
CA LYS A 53 6.84 9.27 11.77
C LYS A 53 5.83 9.02 12.90
N GLY A 54 6.22 8.33 13.98
CA GLY A 54 5.35 8.01 15.11
C GLY A 54 4.29 6.95 14.81
N ILE A 55 4.48 6.14 13.77
CA ILE A 55 3.55 5.09 13.36
C ILE A 55 4.01 3.76 13.96
N SER A 56 3.11 3.10 14.71
CA SER A 56 3.39 1.79 15.29
C SER A 56 3.68 0.75 14.21
N THR A 57 4.63 -0.14 14.51
CA THR A 57 5.02 -1.27 13.65
C THR A 57 4.64 -2.62 14.25
N GLU A 58 3.95 -2.59 15.40
CA GLU A 58 3.54 -3.79 16.12
C GLU A 58 2.55 -4.62 15.32
N GLY A 59 2.76 -5.95 15.28
CA GLY A 59 1.86 -6.89 14.60
C GLY A 59 2.02 -6.95 13.08
N TYR A 60 2.86 -6.11 12.46
CA TYR A 60 3.19 -6.23 11.03
C TYR A 60 4.25 -7.29 10.79
N TYR A 61 4.05 -8.09 9.74
CA TYR A 61 4.98 -9.13 9.33
C TYR A 61 4.78 -9.43 7.84
N SER A 62 5.83 -9.97 7.21
CA SER A 62 5.79 -10.37 5.79
C SER A 62 4.98 -11.66 5.65
N LYS A 63 3.91 -11.63 4.85
CA LYS A 63 2.96 -12.74 4.68
C LYS A 63 2.52 -12.94 3.24
N SER A 64 2.17 -14.19 2.93
CA SER A 64 1.67 -14.57 1.61
C SER A 64 0.19 -14.22 1.47
N TRP A 65 -0.20 -13.79 0.27
CA TRP A 65 -1.61 -13.60 -0.09
C TRP A 65 -2.47 -14.88 -0.08
N ASN A 66 -1.85 -16.07 0.03
CA ASN A 66 -2.56 -17.35 0.08
C ASN A 66 -3.20 -17.57 1.47
N HIS A 67 -2.73 -16.84 2.48
CA HIS A 67 -3.13 -17.01 3.88
C HIS A 67 -3.56 -15.66 4.46
N LEU A 68 -4.40 -14.92 3.73
CA LEU A 68 -4.95 -13.66 4.25
C LEU A 68 -5.87 -13.95 5.44
N PRO A 69 -5.77 -13.19 6.53
CA PRO A 69 -6.63 -13.38 7.71
C PRO A 69 -8.07 -12.97 7.46
N VAL A 70 -8.31 -12.14 6.44
CA VAL A 70 -9.63 -11.62 6.05
C VAL A 70 -9.70 -11.49 4.54
N THR A 71 -10.91 -11.64 3.98
CA THR A 71 -11.17 -11.34 2.58
C THR A 71 -11.21 -9.82 2.39
N PRO A 72 -10.42 -9.26 1.44
CA PRO A 72 -10.44 -7.83 1.15
C PRO A 72 -11.65 -7.43 0.31
N ASP A 73 -12.12 -6.20 0.51
CA ASP A 73 -13.12 -5.54 -0.34
C ASP A 73 -12.45 -4.84 -1.54
N ILE A 74 -11.25 -4.31 -1.29
CA ILE A 74 -10.44 -3.56 -2.25
C ILE A 74 -9.02 -4.14 -2.27
N VAL A 75 -8.46 -4.32 -3.46
CA VAL A 75 -7.05 -4.67 -3.65
C VAL A 75 -6.34 -3.54 -4.36
N VAL A 76 -5.31 -3.02 -3.71
CA VAL A 76 -4.42 -1.98 -4.22
C VAL A 76 -3.06 -2.62 -4.49
N THR A 77 -2.66 -2.68 -5.76
CA THR A 77 -1.30 -3.10 -6.12
C THR A 77 -0.36 -1.90 -6.09
N VAL A 78 0.81 -2.04 -5.47
CA VAL A 78 1.75 -0.91 -5.26
C VAL A 78 3.10 -1.11 -5.97
N CYS A 79 3.25 -2.20 -6.72
CA CYS A 79 4.45 -2.46 -7.54
C CYS A 79 4.64 -1.37 -8.60
N GLY A 80 5.87 -1.06 -8.99
CA GLY A 80 6.13 -0.10 -10.06
C GLY A 80 5.97 -0.76 -11.41
N SER A 81 4.86 -0.49 -12.12
CA SER A 81 4.68 -0.98 -13.50
C SER A 81 5.79 -0.49 -14.44
N ALA A 82 6.34 0.71 -14.20
CA ALA A 82 7.46 1.28 -14.96
C ALA A 82 8.78 0.49 -14.77
N ALA A 83 8.90 -0.30 -13.71
CA ALA A 83 10.05 -1.16 -13.45
C ALA A 83 9.88 -2.59 -14.02
N GLY A 84 8.83 -2.85 -14.81
CA GLY A 84 8.55 -4.17 -15.39
C GLY A 84 8.09 -5.22 -14.37
N GLU A 85 7.65 -4.80 -13.18
CA GLU A 85 7.17 -5.71 -12.15
C GLU A 85 5.86 -6.38 -12.57
N THR A 86 5.85 -7.72 -12.68
CA THR A 86 4.61 -8.48 -12.91
C THR A 86 3.75 -8.39 -11.65
N CYS A 87 2.69 -7.57 -11.71
CA CYS A 87 1.77 -7.41 -10.60
C CYS A 87 1.00 -8.73 -10.36
N PRO A 88 0.96 -9.21 -9.11
CA PRO A 88 0.20 -10.41 -8.80
C PRO A 88 -1.30 -10.21 -9.04
N ALA A 89 -1.92 -11.12 -9.80
CA ALA A 89 -3.34 -11.06 -10.13
C ALA A 89 -4.19 -11.68 -9.01
N TYR A 90 -4.81 -10.85 -8.19
CA TYR A 90 -5.83 -11.31 -7.25
C TYR A 90 -7.15 -11.58 -8.01
N LEU A 91 -7.62 -12.83 -7.99
CA LEU A 91 -8.73 -13.33 -8.82
C LEU A 91 -10.12 -13.28 -8.12
N GLY A 92 -10.21 -12.72 -6.92
CA GLY A 92 -11.50 -12.55 -6.22
C GLY A 92 -12.39 -11.44 -6.83
N PRO A 93 -13.72 -11.45 -6.57
CA PRO A 93 -14.67 -10.45 -7.04
C PRO A 93 -14.58 -9.14 -6.24
N VAL A 94 -13.41 -8.49 -6.31
CA VAL A 94 -13.05 -7.31 -5.50
C VAL A 94 -12.79 -6.09 -6.39
N LEU A 95 -12.95 -4.89 -5.82
CA LEU A 95 -12.50 -3.69 -6.50
C LEU A 95 -10.97 -3.67 -6.57
N ARG A 96 -10.42 -3.33 -7.73
CA ARG A 96 -8.97 -3.39 -7.98
C ARG A 96 -8.48 -2.08 -8.55
N THR A 97 -7.36 -1.62 -8.02
CA THR A 97 -6.65 -0.44 -8.51
C THR A 97 -5.13 -0.64 -8.39
N HIS A 98 -4.39 0.26 -9.05
CA HIS A 98 -2.95 0.25 -9.09
C HIS A 98 -2.39 1.62 -8.67
N TRP A 99 -1.66 1.64 -7.56
CA TRP A 99 -1.00 2.81 -7.02
C TRP A 99 0.51 2.61 -7.10
N GLY A 100 1.01 2.48 -8.34
CA GLY A 100 2.42 2.23 -8.58
C GLY A 100 3.30 3.29 -7.92
N VAL A 101 4.31 2.82 -7.20
CA VAL A 101 5.36 3.65 -6.59
C VAL A 101 6.70 2.91 -6.72
N GLU A 102 7.76 3.66 -6.98
CA GLU A 102 9.12 3.13 -7.05
C GLU A 102 9.47 2.41 -5.75
N ASP A 103 10.24 1.32 -5.82
CA ASP A 103 10.68 0.63 -4.60
C ASP A 103 11.88 1.35 -4.00
N PRO A 104 11.74 2.03 -2.85
CA PRO A 104 12.90 2.67 -2.22
C PRO A 104 13.90 1.62 -1.70
N GLY A 105 13.49 0.35 -1.55
CA GLY A 105 14.38 -0.74 -1.17
C GLY A 105 15.35 -1.20 -2.28
N HIS A 106 15.15 -0.77 -3.53
CA HIS A 106 16.07 -1.06 -4.64
C HIS A 106 16.96 0.14 -5.01
N VAL A 107 16.83 1.28 -4.33
CA VAL A 107 17.66 2.45 -4.59
C VAL A 107 19.08 2.19 -4.08
N VAL A 108 20.05 2.39 -4.96
CA VAL A 108 21.49 2.29 -4.66
C VAL A 108 22.09 3.68 -4.81
N GLY A 109 22.78 4.15 -3.77
CA GLY A 109 23.35 5.49 -3.75
C GLY A 109 23.90 5.84 -2.37
N THR A 110 24.11 7.13 -2.15
CA THR A 110 24.44 7.71 -0.85
C THR A 110 23.29 7.53 0.15
N GLU A 111 23.60 7.66 1.45
CA GLU A 111 22.58 7.59 2.51
C GLU A 111 21.48 8.64 2.35
N ASP A 112 21.83 9.84 1.88
CA ASP A 112 20.88 10.92 1.62
C ASP A 112 19.95 10.58 0.45
N GLU A 113 20.48 9.99 -0.63
CA GLU A 113 19.67 9.55 -1.78
C GLU A 113 18.69 8.44 -1.39
N ILE A 114 19.14 7.45 -0.61
CA ILE A 114 18.29 6.37 -0.13
C ILE A 114 17.21 6.93 0.80
N THR A 115 17.58 7.79 1.75
CA THR A 115 16.63 8.42 2.68
C THR A 115 15.59 9.25 1.94
N SER A 116 16.02 10.05 0.96
CA SER A 116 15.13 10.84 0.10
C SER A 116 14.14 9.95 -0.67
N ALA A 117 14.57 8.78 -1.17
CA ALA A 117 13.67 7.84 -1.83
C ALA A 117 12.60 7.26 -0.90
N PHE A 118 12.97 6.95 0.35
CA PHE A 118 12.03 6.49 1.38
C PHE A 118 11.02 7.59 1.75
N GLU A 119 11.46 8.82 1.95
CA GLU A 119 10.60 9.98 2.24
C GLU A 119 9.65 10.31 1.10
N LYS A 120 10.14 10.27 -0.15
CA LYS A 120 9.33 10.44 -1.35
C LYS A 120 8.24 9.37 -1.44
N THR A 121 8.61 8.11 -1.21
CA THR A 121 7.67 6.98 -1.21
C THR A 121 6.60 7.16 -0.13
N TYR A 122 7.00 7.54 1.09
CA TYR A 122 6.08 7.82 2.18
C TYR A 122 5.10 8.94 1.83
N SER A 123 5.59 10.05 1.29
CA SER A 123 4.77 11.22 0.95
C SER A 123 3.72 10.88 -0.10
N ILE A 124 4.11 10.15 -1.16
CA ILE A 124 3.19 9.69 -2.20
C ILE A 124 2.13 8.75 -1.63
N ILE A 125 2.53 7.74 -0.84
CA ILE A 125 1.59 6.79 -0.23
C ILE A 125 0.61 7.51 0.70
N ARG A 126 1.10 8.43 1.54
CA ARG A 126 0.28 9.19 2.47
C ARG A 126 -0.75 10.06 1.74
N ALA A 127 -0.33 10.82 0.73
CA ALA A 127 -1.25 11.67 -0.05
C ALA A 127 -2.38 10.84 -0.71
N ARG A 128 -2.04 9.66 -1.24
CA ARG A 128 -3.02 8.74 -1.83
C ARG A 128 -3.99 8.16 -0.80
N ILE A 129 -3.48 7.81 0.38
CA ILE A 129 -4.31 7.31 1.49
C ILE A 129 -5.24 8.41 2.01
N GLU A 130 -4.75 9.63 2.21
CA GLU A 130 -5.58 10.77 2.64
C GLU A 130 -6.69 11.06 1.61
N ALA A 131 -6.35 11.04 0.31
CA ALA A 131 -7.35 11.18 -0.76
C ALA A 131 -8.38 10.04 -0.78
N PHE A 132 -7.98 8.80 -0.49
CA PHE A 132 -8.90 7.67 -0.36
C PHE A 132 -9.84 7.84 0.84
N LEU A 133 -9.30 8.23 2.00
CA LEU A 133 -10.08 8.41 3.22
C LEU A 133 -11.07 9.58 3.13
N ALA A 134 -10.79 10.54 2.24
CA ALA A 134 -11.69 11.65 1.94
C ALA A 134 -12.83 11.31 0.95
N LEU A 135 -12.86 10.11 0.37
CA LEU A 135 -13.92 9.71 -0.55
C LEU A 135 -15.27 9.57 0.19
N PRO A 136 -16.40 9.95 -0.45
CA PRO A 136 -17.74 9.72 0.09
C PRO A 136 -18.14 8.24 -0.07
N LEU A 137 -17.55 7.36 0.76
CA LEU A 137 -17.66 5.90 0.61
C LEU A 137 -19.12 5.41 0.61
N THR A 138 -20.00 6.02 1.41
CA THR A 138 -21.42 5.65 1.46
C THR A 138 -22.14 5.87 0.12
N GLU A 139 -21.78 6.92 -0.62
CA GLU A 139 -22.35 7.18 -1.95
C GLU A 139 -21.75 6.25 -3.01
N LEU A 140 -20.46 5.95 -2.89
CA LEU A 140 -19.72 5.15 -3.88
C LEU A 140 -19.99 3.64 -3.77
N GLN A 141 -20.44 3.13 -2.62
CA GLN A 141 -20.74 1.70 -2.43
C GLN A 141 -21.76 1.15 -3.43
N GLY A 142 -22.72 1.98 -3.88
CA GLY A 142 -23.74 1.60 -4.87
C GLY A 142 -23.26 1.63 -6.33
N ASP A 143 -22.12 2.26 -6.62
CA ASP A 143 -21.60 2.45 -7.96
C ASP A 143 -20.13 2.01 -8.04
N LYS A 144 -19.94 0.71 -8.28
CA LYS A 144 -18.62 0.09 -8.40
C LYS A 144 -17.77 0.71 -9.51
N ALA A 145 -18.37 1.20 -10.59
CA ALA A 145 -17.64 1.78 -11.71
C ALA A 145 -17.08 3.16 -11.33
N ARG A 146 -17.91 4.03 -10.73
CA ARG A 146 -17.47 5.32 -10.20
C ARG A 146 -16.45 5.15 -9.07
N PHE A 147 -16.67 4.20 -8.17
CA PHE A 147 -15.71 3.95 -7.09
C PHE A 147 -14.35 3.53 -7.67
N LYS A 148 -14.33 2.59 -8.63
CA LYS A 148 -13.10 2.20 -9.31
C LYS A 148 -12.40 3.40 -9.97
N ALA A 149 -13.15 4.27 -10.66
CA ALA A 149 -12.58 5.43 -11.33
C ALA A 149 -11.89 6.40 -10.34
N GLU A 150 -12.48 6.65 -9.18
CA GLU A 150 -11.84 7.45 -8.13
C GLU A 150 -10.58 6.79 -7.57
N LEU A 151 -10.61 5.48 -7.33
CA LEU A 151 -9.44 4.73 -6.87
C LEU A 151 -8.28 4.81 -7.87
N ASP A 152 -8.57 4.67 -9.17
CA ASP A 152 -7.57 4.79 -10.23
C ASP A 152 -7.03 6.22 -10.34
N ARG A 153 -7.89 7.24 -10.22
CA ARG A 153 -7.47 8.65 -10.18
C ARG A 153 -6.53 8.93 -9.01
N ILE A 154 -6.81 8.38 -7.83
CA ILE A 154 -5.92 8.52 -6.67
C ILE A 154 -4.55 7.91 -6.98
N GLY A 155 -4.49 6.80 -7.72
CA GLY A 155 -3.24 6.16 -8.12
C GLY A 155 -2.30 7.03 -8.95
N THR A 156 -2.77 8.12 -9.56
CA THR A 156 -1.96 9.03 -10.38
C THR A 156 -1.43 10.24 -9.59
N LEU A 157 -1.84 10.42 -8.34
CA LEU A 157 -1.36 11.52 -7.51
C LEU A 157 0.15 11.41 -7.29
N LEU A 158 0.83 12.54 -7.50
CA LEU A 158 2.22 12.78 -7.13
C LEU A 158 2.18 13.72 -5.92
N ALA A 159 2.99 13.42 -4.90
CA ALA A 159 3.15 14.26 -3.70
C ALA A 159 4.24 15.31 -3.93
#